data_AF-A0A3C0AG77-F1
#
_entry.id   AF-A0A3C0AG77-F1
#
_cell.length_a   1.000
_cell.length_b   1.000
_cell.length_c   1.000
_cell.angle_alpha   90.00
_cell.angle_beta   90.00
_cell.angle_gamma   90.00
#
_symmetry.space_group_name_H-M   'P 1'
#
loop_
_entity.id
_entity.type
_entity.pdbx_description
1 polymer ?
#
loop_
_entity_poly.entity_id
_entity_poly.type
_entity_poly.pdbx_seq_one_letter_code
_entity_poly.pdbx_strand_id
1 'polypeptide(L)' 'DPFLVRALSHVVIPKGKKRILVRARNASRLYIDEKLVAETGFHNISSSAHGHVYEVDRSLSPDIRPLHRGDQ' A
#
# COMPACT_ATOMS: atom_id res chain seq x y z
N ASP A 1 6.02 16.19 -1.21
CA ASP A 1 4.60 16.51 -1.51
C ASP A 1 3.99 15.51 -2.47
N PRO A 2 2.86 14.88 -2.12
CA PRO A 2 2.07 14.13 -3.08
C PRO A 2 1.39 15.09 -4.06
N PHE A 3 1.49 14.83 -5.36
CA PHE A 3 0.73 15.55 -6.38
C PHE A 3 -0.45 14.69 -6.83
N LEU A 4 -1.58 15.34 -7.12
CA LEU A 4 -2.77 14.69 -7.67
C LEU A 4 -2.81 14.90 -9.18
N VAL A 5 -2.89 13.82 -9.94
CA VAL A 5 -3.15 13.85 -11.38
C VAL A 5 -4.60 13.45 -11.63
N ARG A 6 -5.33 14.25 -12.40
CA ARG A 6 -6.71 13.96 -12.81
C ARG A 6 -6.81 13.99 -14.34
N ALA A 7 -7.32 12.90 -14.91
CA ALA A 7 -7.62 12.79 -16.33
C ALA A 7 -9.12 12.46 -16.49
N LEU A 8 -9.78 13.12 -17.44
CA LEU A 8 -11.18 12.87 -17.78
C LEU A 8 -11.30 12.71 -19.29
N SER A 9 -12.20 11.83 -19.71
CA SER A 9 -12.54 11.62 -21.12
C SER A 9 -13.96 11.08 -21.22
N HIS A 10 -14.67 11.45 -22.29
CA HIS A 10 -15.91 10.78 -22.67
C HIS A 10 -15.56 9.55 -23.52
N VAL A 11 -15.99 8.37 -23.06
CA VAL A 11 -15.72 7.09 -23.75
C VAL A 11 -17.01 6.28 -23.80
N VAL A 12 -17.31 5.71 -24.96
CA VAL A 12 -18.41 4.76 -25.11
C VAL A 12 -17.93 3.37 -24.67
N ILE A 13 -18.50 2.85 -23.59
CA ILE A 13 -18.27 1.46 -23.17
C ILE A 13 -19.34 0.59 -23.85
N PRO A 14 -18.97 -0.37 -24.72
CA PRO A 14 -19.96 -1.22 -25.40
C PRO A 14 -20.79 -2.01 -24.40
N LYS A 15 -22.01 -2.41 -24.80
CA LYS A 15 -22.86 -3.26 -23.96
C LYS A 15 -22.18 -4.59 -23.59
N GLY A 16 -22.64 -5.21 -22.51
CA GLY A 16 -22.16 -6.49 -22.00
C GLY A 16 -21.16 -6.37 -20.84
N LYS A 17 -20.82 -7.52 -20.22
CA LYS A 17 -19.93 -7.58 -19.06
C LYS A 17 -18.52 -7.13 -19.42
N LYS A 18 -17.98 -6.19 -18.64
CA LYS A 18 -16.60 -5.69 -18.79
C LYS A 18 -15.78 -6.00 -17.53
N ARG A 19 -14.47 -6.10 -17.72
CA ARG A 19 -13.48 -6.21 -16.64
C ARG A 19 -12.52 -5.03 -16.80
N ILE A 20 -12.46 -4.18 -15.80
CA ILE A 20 -11.58 -3.01 -15.78
C ILE A 20 -10.50 -3.26 -14.72
N LEU A 21 -9.24 -3.09 -15.10
CA LEU A 21 -8.10 -3.18 -14.17
C LEU A 21 -7.61 -1.77 -13.87
N VAL A 22 -7.65 -1.38 -12.60
CA VAL A 22 -7.00 -0.16 -12.12
C VAL A 22 -5.66 -0.56 -11.51
N ARG A 23 -4.57 -0.04 -12.04
CA ARG A 23 -3.21 -0.23 -11.52
C ARG A 23 -2.60 1.13 -11.24
N ALA A 24 -2.19 1.34 -10.01
CA ALA A 24 -1.50 2.55 -9.59
C ALA A 24 -0.33 2.17 -8.68
N ARG A 25 0.73 3.00 -8.70
CA ARG A 25 1.83 2.83 -7.74
C ARG A 25 1.36 3.16 -6.33
N ASN A 26 0.45 4.11 -6.15
CA ASN A 26 -0.11 4.50 -4.86
C ASN A 26 -1.65 4.50 -4.96
N ALA A 27 -2.34 5.28 -4.13
CA ALA A 27 -3.80 5.39 -4.22
C ALA A 27 -4.29 5.91 -5.57
N SER A 28 -5.46 5.46 -5.99
CA SER A 28 -6.16 5.90 -7.20
C SER A 28 -7.67 5.73 -7.03
N ARG A 29 -8.45 6.48 -7.81
CA ARG A 29 -9.91 6.38 -7.87
C ARG A 29 -10.35 6.42 -9.33
N LEU A 30 -11.23 5.49 -9.71
CA LEU A 30 -11.88 5.46 -11.02
C LEU A 30 -13.37 5.78 -10.85
N TYR A 31 -13.82 6.80 -11.59
CA TYR A 31 -15.22 7.17 -11.67
C TYR A 31 -15.76 6.84 -13.07
N ILE A 32 -16.96 6.30 -13.15
CA ILE A 32 -17.73 6.13 -14.39
C ILE A 32 -19.10 6.73 -14.13
N ASP A 33 -19.54 7.65 -14.98
CA ASP A 33 -20.80 8.38 -14.82
C ASP A 33 -20.96 8.93 -13.40
N GLU A 34 -19.91 9.61 -12.92
CA GLU A 34 -19.78 10.22 -11.58
C GLU A 34 -19.80 9.24 -10.39
N LYS A 35 -19.92 7.94 -10.65
CA LYS A 35 -19.92 6.90 -9.61
C LYS A 35 -18.52 6.32 -9.41
N LEU A 36 -18.08 6.24 -8.15
CA LEU A 36 -16.86 5.50 -7.79
C LEU A 36 -17.07 4.01 -8.08
N VAL A 37 -16.29 3.46 -9.02
CA VAL A 37 -16.40 2.05 -9.42
C VAL A 37 -15.24 1.19 -8.96
N ALA A 38 -14.08 1.81 -8.69
CA ALA A 38 -12.89 1.13 -8.19
C ALA A 38 -11.94 2.12 -7.53
N GLU A 39 -11.19 1.66 -6.53
CA GLU A 39 -10.11 2.41 -5.90
C GLU A 39 -8.95 1.50 -5.51
N THR A 40 -7.77 2.10 -5.41
CA THR A 40 -6.61 1.51 -4.73
C THR A 40 -6.28 2.36 -3.50
N GLY A 41 -5.94 1.72 -2.39
CA GLY A 41 -5.56 2.41 -1.17
C GLY A 41 -4.17 3.05 -1.26
N PHE A 42 -3.89 3.96 -0.32
CA PHE A 42 -2.51 4.41 -0.10
C PHE A 42 -1.67 3.27 0.44
N HIS A 43 -0.37 3.32 0.19
CA HIS A 43 0.54 2.41 0.87
C HIS A 43 0.41 2.60 2.38
N ASN A 44 0.19 1.50 3.10
CA ASN A 44 0.29 1.46 4.55
C ASN A 44 1.67 0.96 4.94
N ILE A 45 2.69 1.78 4.68
CA ILE A 45 4.07 1.48 5.06
C ILE A 45 4.31 2.12 6.43
N SER A 46 4.91 1.35 7.34
CA SER A 46 5.37 1.89 8.62
C SER A 46 6.28 3.09 8.38
N SER A 47 6.02 4.19 9.08
CA SER A 47 6.95 5.32 9.15
C SER A 47 8.13 5.04 10.09
N SER A 48 8.08 3.96 10.86
CA SER A 48 9.19 3.52 11.70
C SER A 48 10.26 2.85 10.84
N ALA A 49 11.45 3.43 10.86
CA ALA A 49 12.65 2.82 10.27
C ALA A 49 13.12 1.56 11.03
N HIS A 50 12.47 1.18 12.14
CA HIS A 50 12.88 0.06 12.99
C HIS A 50 12.02 -1.20 12.80
N GLY A 51 10.95 -1.15 12.01
CA GLY A 51 10.08 -2.30 11.79
C GLY A 51 9.51 -2.88 13.09
N HIS A 52 9.34 -4.21 13.13
CA HIS A 52 8.96 -4.95 14.34
C HIS A 52 10.23 -5.39 15.08
N VAL A 53 10.36 -5.01 16.35
CA VAL A 53 11.46 -5.49 17.22
C VAL A 53 11.01 -6.80 17.85
N TYR A 54 11.75 -7.88 17.60
CA TYR A 54 11.49 -9.16 18.25
C TYR A 54 12.07 -9.16 19.67
N GLU A 55 11.33 -9.73 20.61
CA GLU A 55 11.85 -10.00 21.94
C GLU A 55 13.00 -11.00 21.85
N VAL A 56 14.05 -10.76 22.64
CA VAL A 56 15.23 -11.62 22.67
C VAL A 56 14.89 -12.89 23.44
N ASP A 57 15.08 -14.05 22.82
CA ASP A 57 14.94 -15.33 23.50
C ASP A 57 16.09 -15.54 24.50
N ARG A 58 15.78 -15.35 25.79
CA ARG A 58 16.74 -15.51 26.89
C ARG A 58 16.87 -16.95 27.38
N SER A 59 16.12 -17.91 26.81
CA SER A 59 16.24 -19.31 27.19
C SER A 59 17.59 -19.92 26.77
N LEU A 60 18.20 -19.37 25.72
CA LEU A 60 19.50 -19.80 25.20
C LEU A 60 20.68 -19.35 26.09
N SER A 61 20.55 -18.19 26.75
CA SER A 61 21.50 -17.70 27.75
C SER A 61 20.89 -16.54 28.56
N PRO A 62 20.99 -16.56 29.91
CA PRO A 62 20.43 -15.49 30.75
C PRO A 62 21.04 -14.12 30.49
N ASP A 63 22.32 -14.08 30.08
CA ASP A 63 23.11 -12.87 29.87
C ASP A 63 23.31 -12.54 28.38
N ILE A 64 22.46 -13.11 27.51
CA ILE A 64 22.53 -12.81 26.08
C ILE A 64 22.33 -11.32 25.84
N ARG A 65 23.28 -10.69 25.15
CA ARG A 65 23.17 -9.27 24.82
C ARG A 65 22.00 -9.06 23.87
N PRO A 66 21.17 -8.02 24.08
CA PRO A 66 20.18 -7.64 23.08
C PRO A 66 20.85 -7.38 21.74
N LEU A 67 20.23 -7.82 20.65
CA LEU A 67 20.70 -7.50 19.30
C LEU A 67 20.77 -5.98 19.14
N HIS A 68 21.89 -5.48 18.61
CA HIS A 68 21.99 -4.07 18.28
C HIS A 68 21.16 -3.79 17.02
N ARG A 69 20.73 -2.53 16.85
CA ARG A 69 19.98 -2.15 15.64
C ARG A 69 20.86 -2.46 14.40
N GLY A 70 20.38 -3.31 13.51
CA GLY A 70 21.02 -3.60 12.22
C GLY A 70 21.72 -4.97 12.13
N ASP A 71 21.82 -5.72 13.22
CA ASP A 71 22.31 -7.11 13.18
C ASP A 71 21.17 -8.03 12.71
N GLN A 72 21.17 -8.42 11.43
CA GLN A 72 20.36 -9.51 10.87
C GLN A 72 21.21 -10.73 10.58
#